data_AF-A0A1C6QSB2-F1
#
_entry.id   AF-A0A1C6QSB2-F1
#
_cell.length_a   1.000
_cell.length_b   1.000
_cell.length_c   1.000
_cell.angle_alpha   90.00
_cell.angle_beta   90.00
_cell.angle_gamma   90.00
#
_symmetry.space_group_name_H-M   'P 1'
#
loop_
_entity.id
_entity.type
_entity.pdbx_description
1 polymer ?
#
loop_
_entity_poly.entity_id
_entity_poly.type
_entity_poly.pdbx_seq_one_letter_code
_entity_poly.pdbx_strand_id
1 'polypeptide(L)'
;MTQQIPSTEPELTGVRNFRDVGGLPTTDGRRVRHGVLYRSGHLAQATAEDSDYLASLGLHTIFDFRDSADRGLDGLDVALPGVRNVNVPLSDPADGTEFWQMVRQGDLAQLRELLAEGRAANRMVEAYRTIIEERTAEHGRVLRSLADESMPALMHCAAGKDRAGLSIAVTLLALGVERDAIEADYLKSNAAHRRYRVRRSEAAVDGYAPEVMELLSPLFDARVEYLAAGFDSIDRRWGSTEAYLSDGLGLTAPDRDRLRDRFLA
;
A
#
# COMPACT_ATOMS: atom_id res chain seq x y z
N MET A 1 -27.56 -20.21 -3.95
CA MET A 1 -26.29 -20.72 -4.52
C MET A 1 -25.58 -19.57 -5.19
N THR A 2 -24.73 -18.87 -4.45
CA THR A 2 -23.89 -17.79 -4.97
C THR A 2 -22.77 -18.43 -5.78
N GLN A 3 -22.85 -18.32 -7.11
CA GLN A 3 -21.75 -18.72 -7.99
C GLN A 3 -20.56 -17.82 -7.68
N GLN A 4 -19.48 -18.40 -7.17
CA GLN A 4 -18.17 -17.75 -7.14
C GLN A 4 -17.74 -17.53 -8.58
N ILE A 5 -17.77 -16.27 -9.01
CA ILE A 5 -17.08 -15.84 -10.24
C ILE A 5 -15.58 -16.06 -9.96
N PRO A 6 -14.85 -16.84 -10.78
CA PRO A 6 -13.42 -17.00 -10.62
C PRO A 6 -12.75 -15.63 -10.70
N SER A 7 -11.87 -15.33 -9.73
CA SER A 7 -11.03 -14.13 -9.78
C SER A 7 -10.18 -14.17 -11.06
N THR A 8 -10.44 -13.26 -11.99
CA THR A 8 -9.71 -13.09 -13.26
C THR A 8 -8.38 -12.34 -13.09
N GLU A 9 -7.94 -12.11 -11.85
CA GLU A 9 -6.65 -11.47 -11.58
C GLU A 9 -5.50 -12.40 -12.01
N PRO A 10 -4.63 -11.99 -12.95
CA PRO A 10 -3.45 -12.76 -13.30
C PRO A 10 -2.45 -12.74 -12.14
N GLU A 11 -1.95 -13.91 -11.78
CA GLU A 11 -0.91 -14.05 -10.77
C GLU A 11 0.45 -13.78 -11.41
N LEU A 12 1.07 -12.65 -11.04
CA LEU A 12 2.44 -12.32 -11.43
C LEU A 12 3.44 -13.13 -10.60
N THR A 13 4.51 -13.57 -11.25
CA THR A 13 5.45 -14.54 -10.66
C THR A 13 6.42 -13.87 -9.68
N GLY A 14 6.99 -12.75 -10.12
CA GLY A 14 7.98 -11.95 -9.41
C GLY A 14 7.39 -10.74 -8.69
N VAL A 15 6.23 -10.26 -9.15
CA VAL A 15 5.50 -9.15 -8.52
C VAL A 15 4.36 -9.69 -7.66
N ARG A 16 4.43 -9.42 -6.35
CA ARG A 16 3.37 -9.87 -5.44
C ARG A 16 2.33 -8.80 -5.20
N ASN A 17 1.18 -9.23 -4.68
CA ASN A 17 0.08 -8.36 -4.25
C ASN A 17 -0.50 -7.49 -5.37
N PHE A 18 -0.24 -7.83 -6.63
CA PHE A 18 -0.78 -7.14 -7.79
C PHE A 18 -2.30 -7.33 -7.88
N ARG A 19 -3.04 -6.24 -8.13
CA ARG A 19 -4.46 -6.25 -8.52
C ARG A 19 -4.95 -4.90 -9.04
N ASP A 20 -6.03 -4.93 -9.80
CA ASP A 20 -6.88 -3.77 -10.10
C ASP A 20 -7.74 -3.41 -8.87
N VAL A 21 -7.89 -2.11 -8.59
CA VAL A 21 -8.68 -1.56 -7.48
C VAL A 21 -10.07 -1.11 -7.98
N GLY A 22 -10.38 -1.31 -9.25
CA GLY A 22 -11.69 -1.03 -9.84
C GLY A 22 -12.86 -1.82 -9.24
N GLY A 23 -14.06 -1.29 -9.45
CA GLY A 23 -15.34 -1.89 -9.07
C GLY A 23 -15.85 -1.50 -7.68
N LEU A 24 -15.05 -0.80 -6.86
CA LEU A 24 -15.43 -0.42 -5.50
C LEU A 24 -16.58 0.61 -5.50
N PRO A 25 -17.61 0.43 -4.64
CA PRO A 25 -18.77 1.32 -4.59
C PRO A 25 -18.47 2.63 -3.88
N THR A 26 -19.01 3.73 -4.39
CA THR A 26 -19.00 5.04 -3.74
C THR A 26 -20.32 5.32 -3.05
N THR A 27 -20.29 6.21 -2.06
CA THR A 27 -21.47 6.61 -1.28
C THR A 27 -22.55 7.32 -2.11
N ASP A 28 -22.20 7.82 -3.30
CA ASP A 28 -23.11 8.48 -4.25
C ASP A 28 -23.65 7.53 -5.35
N GLY A 29 -23.37 6.22 -5.24
CA GLY A 29 -23.90 5.18 -6.13
C GLY A 29 -23.08 4.91 -7.40
N ARG A 30 -21.98 5.65 -7.61
CA ARG A 30 -21.00 5.37 -8.68
C ARG A 30 -20.06 4.23 -8.29
N ARG A 31 -19.18 3.85 -9.21
CA ARG A 31 -18.12 2.86 -8.96
C ARG A 31 -16.78 3.31 -9.50
N VAL A 32 -15.70 2.87 -8.85
CA VAL A 32 -14.35 3.00 -9.41
C VAL A 32 -14.29 2.22 -10.72
N ARG A 33 -13.83 2.86 -11.79
CA ARG A 33 -13.60 2.26 -13.10
C ARG A 33 -12.54 1.17 -13.00
N HIS A 34 -12.69 0.14 -13.82
CA HIS A 34 -11.63 -0.86 -13.98
C HIS A 34 -10.48 -0.31 -14.80
N GLY A 35 -9.27 -0.79 -14.49
CA GLY A 35 -8.06 -0.51 -15.24
C GLY A 35 -7.52 0.92 -15.14
N VAL A 36 -7.91 1.67 -14.11
CA VAL A 36 -7.41 3.04 -13.88
C VAL A 36 -6.45 3.12 -12.69
N LEU A 37 -6.57 2.23 -11.72
CA LEU A 37 -5.74 2.18 -10.52
C LEU A 37 -5.39 0.76 -10.14
N TYR A 38 -4.10 0.49 -10.12
CA TYR A 38 -3.53 -0.79 -9.71
C TYR A 38 -2.72 -0.63 -8.44
N ARG A 39 -2.56 -1.72 -7.71
CA ARG A 39 -1.64 -1.80 -6.57
C ARG A 39 -0.81 -3.06 -6.65
N SER A 40 0.41 -3.02 -6.13
CA SER A 40 1.29 -4.19 -6.02
C SER A 40 2.38 -3.98 -4.96
N GLY A 41 3.18 -5.02 -4.70
CA GLY A 41 4.50 -4.89 -4.08
C GLY A 41 5.53 -4.36 -5.07
N HIS A 42 6.81 -4.37 -4.69
CA HIS A 42 7.87 -3.82 -5.55
C HIS A 42 8.00 -4.57 -6.87
N LEU A 43 8.50 -3.89 -7.90
CA LEU A 43 8.67 -4.46 -9.24
C LEU A 43 10.10 -4.95 -9.50
N ALA A 44 11.00 -4.82 -8.51
CA ALA A 44 12.41 -5.18 -8.64
C ALA A 44 12.70 -6.65 -9.00
N GLN A 45 11.72 -7.53 -8.82
CA GLN A 45 11.86 -8.97 -9.10
C GLN A 45 10.90 -9.42 -10.22
N ALA A 46 10.26 -8.50 -10.93
CA ALA A 46 9.40 -8.81 -12.05
C ALA A 46 10.16 -9.63 -13.11
N THR A 47 9.56 -10.73 -13.57
CA THR A 47 10.10 -11.49 -14.69
C THR A 47 9.89 -10.74 -16.02
N ALA A 48 10.40 -11.29 -17.12
CA ALA A 48 10.11 -10.75 -18.45
C ALA A 48 8.59 -10.79 -18.74
N GLU A 49 7.93 -11.90 -18.40
CA GLU A 49 6.49 -12.08 -18.56
C GLU A 49 5.69 -11.12 -17.68
N ASP A 50 6.13 -10.90 -16.43
CA ASP A 50 5.49 -9.89 -15.56
C ASP A 50 5.64 -8.48 -16.15
N SER A 51 6.81 -8.16 -16.70
CA SER A 51 7.10 -6.86 -17.30
C SER A 51 6.26 -6.62 -18.55
N ASP A 52 6.16 -7.63 -19.42
CA ASP A 52 5.32 -7.60 -20.62
C ASP A 52 3.84 -7.41 -20.25
N TYR A 53 3.37 -8.13 -19.22
CA TYR A 53 2.02 -7.97 -18.72
C TYR A 53 1.80 -6.55 -18.17
N LEU A 54 2.67 -6.06 -17.29
CA LEU A 54 2.56 -4.70 -16.73
C LEU A 54 2.61 -3.62 -17.81
N ALA A 55 3.43 -3.79 -18.85
CA ALA A 55 3.48 -2.89 -20.00
C ALA A 55 2.17 -2.93 -20.82
N SER A 56 1.49 -4.09 -20.88
CA SER A 56 0.21 -4.23 -21.58
C SER A 56 -0.96 -3.50 -20.91
N LEU A 57 -0.83 -3.12 -19.64
CA LEU A 57 -1.86 -2.39 -18.89
C LEU A 57 -2.02 -0.93 -19.33
N GLY A 58 -1.11 -0.42 -20.17
CA GLY A 58 -1.13 0.98 -20.59
C GLY A 58 -0.89 1.95 -19.43
N LEU A 59 -0.10 1.55 -18.42
CA LEU A 59 0.25 2.40 -17.28
C LEU A 59 0.89 3.70 -17.77
N HIS A 60 0.40 4.83 -17.27
CA HIS A 60 1.06 6.10 -17.43
C HIS A 60 2.13 6.29 -16.34
N THR A 61 1.77 6.01 -15.08
CA THR A 61 2.63 6.31 -13.93
C THR A 61 2.70 5.13 -12.94
N ILE A 62 3.90 4.90 -12.41
CA ILE A 62 4.15 4.10 -11.22
C ILE A 62 4.53 5.05 -10.07
N PHE A 63 3.87 4.92 -8.93
CA PHE A 63 4.26 5.58 -7.69
C PHE A 63 4.97 4.58 -6.77
N ASP A 64 6.27 4.78 -6.58
CA ASP A 64 7.11 3.98 -5.68
C ASP A 64 7.23 4.67 -4.32
N PHE A 65 6.59 4.13 -3.29
CA PHE A 65 6.60 4.69 -1.93
C PHE A 65 7.76 4.18 -1.05
N ARG A 66 8.68 3.40 -1.61
CA ARG A 66 9.87 2.92 -0.91
C ARG A 66 10.86 4.05 -0.68
N ASP A 67 11.52 4.01 0.47
CA ASP A 67 12.68 4.85 0.72
C ASP A 67 13.96 4.22 0.14
N SER A 68 15.09 4.90 0.36
CA SER A 68 16.38 4.42 -0.13
C SER A 68 16.84 3.11 0.49
N ALA A 69 16.46 2.81 1.74
CA ALA A 69 16.85 1.59 2.44
C ALA A 69 16.08 0.38 1.87
N ASP A 70 14.77 0.54 1.64
CA ASP A 70 13.96 -0.46 0.95
C ASP A 70 14.50 -0.74 -0.46
N ARG A 71 14.81 0.29 -1.25
CA ARG A 71 15.34 0.14 -2.62
C ARG A 71 16.74 -0.50 -2.63
N GLY A 72 17.56 -0.22 -1.63
CA GLY A 72 18.85 -0.88 -1.45
C GLY A 72 18.73 -2.37 -1.13
N LEU A 73 17.64 -2.77 -0.48
CA LEU A 73 17.36 -4.16 -0.13
C LEU A 73 16.64 -4.94 -1.23
N ASP A 74 15.50 -4.45 -1.69
CA ASP A 74 14.62 -5.15 -2.64
C ASP A 74 15.17 -5.06 -4.08
N GLY A 75 15.99 -4.04 -4.34
CA GLY A 75 16.44 -3.63 -5.66
C GLY A 75 15.60 -2.50 -6.25
N LEU A 76 16.11 -1.91 -7.34
CA LEU A 76 15.35 -0.97 -8.14
C LEU A 76 14.31 -1.71 -8.98
N ASP A 77 13.16 -1.07 -9.21
CA ASP A 77 12.15 -1.62 -10.12
C ASP A 77 12.71 -1.84 -11.51
N VAL A 78 12.20 -2.88 -12.18
CA VAL A 78 12.42 -3.03 -13.62
C VAL A 78 11.87 -1.81 -14.35
N ALA A 79 12.59 -1.34 -15.37
CA ALA A 79 12.12 -0.23 -16.19
C ALA A 79 11.02 -0.72 -17.14
N LEU A 80 9.85 -0.09 -17.11
CA LEU A 80 8.79 -0.31 -18.08
C LEU A 80 8.82 0.83 -19.12
N PRO A 81 9.16 0.55 -20.40
CA PRO A 81 9.24 1.59 -21.43
C PRO A 81 7.93 2.38 -21.56
N GLY A 82 8.03 3.71 -21.59
CA GLY A 82 6.88 4.60 -21.71
C GLY A 82 6.11 4.85 -20.41
N VAL A 83 6.46 4.17 -19.31
CA VAL A 83 5.84 4.36 -18.00
C VAL A 83 6.71 5.26 -17.12
N ARG A 84 6.12 6.28 -16.53
CA ARG A 84 6.82 7.20 -15.62
C ARG A 84 6.91 6.58 -14.23
N ASN A 85 8.11 6.27 -13.74
CA ASN A 85 8.30 5.88 -12.34
C ASN A 85 8.62 7.12 -11.47
N VAL A 86 7.75 7.41 -10.51
CA VAL A 86 7.85 8.54 -9.57
C VAL A 86 8.04 8.00 -8.16
N ASN A 87 9.24 8.17 -7.61
CA ASN A 87 9.51 7.81 -6.22
C ASN A 87 9.00 8.91 -5.27
N VAL A 88 8.14 8.53 -4.33
CA VAL A 88 7.53 9.39 -3.31
C VAL A 88 7.62 8.68 -1.96
N PRO A 89 8.79 8.66 -1.28
CA PRO A 89 8.95 7.92 -0.04
C PRO A 89 7.95 8.34 1.05
N LEU A 90 7.29 7.36 1.68
CA LEU A 90 6.34 7.60 2.79
C LEU A 90 6.90 7.21 4.17
N SER A 91 8.16 6.80 4.22
CA SER A 91 8.92 6.51 5.43
C SER A 91 10.25 7.25 5.36
N ASP A 92 10.82 7.58 6.53
CA ASP A 92 12.21 8.02 6.62
C ASP A 92 13.11 6.77 6.68
N PRO A 93 14.16 6.65 5.85
CA PRO A 93 15.10 5.53 5.94
C PRO A 93 15.81 5.42 7.30
N ALA A 94 15.97 6.52 8.05
CA ALA A 94 16.46 6.47 9.43
C ALA A 94 15.47 5.77 10.38
N ASP A 95 14.17 5.89 10.09
CA ASP A 95 13.10 5.28 10.86
C ASP A 95 12.92 3.80 10.50
N GLY A 96 13.76 2.97 11.10
CA GLY A 96 13.52 1.52 11.18
C GLY A 96 14.40 0.65 10.28
N THR A 97 15.46 1.18 9.66
CA THR A 97 16.49 0.33 9.02
C THR A 97 17.03 -0.71 10.01
N GLU A 98 17.45 -0.29 11.21
CA GLU A 98 17.93 -1.19 12.27
C GLU A 98 16.84 -2.17 12.72
N PHE A 99 15.60 -1.68 12.87
CA PHE A 99 14.46 -2.50 13.22
C PHE A 99 14.21 -3.61 12.19
N TRP A 100 14.21 -3.28 10.90
CA TRP A 100 13.97 -4.26 9.84
C TRP A 100 15.16 -5.19 9.61
N GLN A 101 16.38 -4.76 9.92
CA GLN A 101 17.53 -5.67 10.00
C GLN A 101 17.36 -6.68 11.14
N MET A 102 16.98 -6.23 12.33
CA MET A 102 16.68 -7.09 13.48
C MET A 102 15.56 -8.09 13.18
N VAL A 103 14.46 -7.63 12.56
CA VAL A 103 13.34 -8.49 12.12
C VAL A 103 13.80 -9.60 11.17
N ARG A 104 14.78 -9.33 10.29
CA ARG A 104 15.31 -10.32 9.34
C ARG A 104 16.33 -11.27 9.96
N GLN A 105 17.10 -10.80 10.95
CA GLN A 105 18.02 -11.63 11.73
C GLN A 105 17.26 -12.62 12.60
N GLY A 106 16.11 -12.21 13.13
CA GLY A 106 15.20 -13.11 13.85
C GLY A 106 15.69 -13.51 15.23
N ASP A 107 16.48 -12.67 15.90
CA ASP A 107 16.90 -12.90 17.29
C ASP A 107 15.68 -12.89 18.22
N LEU A 108 15.34 -14.06 18.78
CA LEU A 108 14.11 -14.23 19.55
C LEU A 108 14.08 -13.37 20.82
N ALA A 109 15.22 -13.13 21.48
CA ALA A 109 15.25 -12.32 22.68
C ALA A 109 14.93 -10.85 22.36
N GLN A 110 15.56 -10.30 21.32
CA GLN A 110 15.29 -8.95 20.84
C GLN A 110 13.87 -8.81 20.30
N LEU A 111 13.38 -9.81 19.56
CA LEU A 111 12.01 -9.83 19.06
C LEU A 111 11.00 -9.81 20.21
N ARG A 112 11.19 -10.62 21.27
CA ARG A 112 10.30 -10.59 22.45
C ARG A 112 10.31 -9.22 23.11
N GLU A 113 11.50 -8.65 23.34
CA GLU A 113 11.64 -7.32 23.94
C GLU A 113 10.86 -6.27 23.14
N LEU A 114 10.98 -6.26 21.82
CA LEU A 114 10.43 -5.18 20.99
C LEU A 114 9.00 -5.44 20.49
N LEU A 115 8.57 -6.69 20.36
CA LEU A 115 7.33 -7.05 19.63
C LEU A 115 6.26 -7.74 20.47
N ALA A 116 6.62 -8.34 21.62
CA ALA A 116 5.66 -9.05 22.46
C ALA A 116 4.61 -8.10 23.10
N GLU A 117 3.61 -8.69 23.76
CA GLU A 117 2.60 -7.94 24.53
C GLU A 117 1.87 -6.87 23.69
N GLY A 118 1.63 -7.16 22.42
CA GLY A 118 0.94 -6.25 21.49
C GLY A 118 1.81 -5.12 20.93
N ARG A 119 3.08 -5.00 21.32
CA ARG A 119 3.99 -3.94 20.84
C ARG A 119 4.15 -3.95 19.32
N ALA A 120 4.20 -5.12 18.68
CA ALA A 120 4.24 -5.23 17.22
C ALA A 120 3.02 -4.59 16.54
N ALA A 121 1.81 -4.88 17.04
CA ALA A 121 0.59 -4.32 16.48
C ALA A 121 0.49 -2.81 16.75
N ASN A 122 0.85 -2.37 17.96
CA ASN A 122 0.86 -0.95 18.31
C ASN A 122 1.85 -0.16 17.45
N ARG A 123 3.01 -0.74 17.13
CA ARG A 123 3.97 -0.14 16.20
C ARG A 123 3.36 0.11 14.83
N MET A 124 2.62 -0.87 14.30
CA MET A 124 1.95 -0.73 13.00
C MET A 124 0.82 0.32 13.05
N VAL A 125 0.05 0.34 14.15
CA VAL A 125 -0.96 1.36 14.41
C VAL A 125 -0.33 2.76 14.36
N GLU A 126 0.74 3.01 15.12
CA GLU A 126 1.41 4.31 15.13
C GLU A 126 2.00 4.69 13.78
N ALA A 127 2.53 3.72 13.01
CA ALA A 127 3.03 3.97 11.66
C ALA A 127 1.92 4.47 10.72
N TYR A 128 0.71 3.88 10.80
CA TYR A 128 -0.44 4.33 9.99
C TYR A 128 -0.90 5.73 10.38
N ARG A 129 -0.95 6.05 11.68
CA ARG A 129 -1.26 7.40 12.18
C ARG A 129 -0.26 8.42 11.65
N THR A 130 1.02 8.12 11.83
CA THR A 130 2.14 9.01 11.42
C THR A 130 2.08 9.30 9.92
N ILE A 131 1.87 8.29 9.08
CA ILE A 131 1.80 8.51 7.62
C ILE A 131 0.60 9.40 7.25
N ILE A 132 -0.57 9.19 7.87
CA ILE A 132 -1.74 10.05 7.64
C ILE A 132 -1.49 11.50 8.09
N GLU A 133 -0.89 11.66 9.28
CA GLU A 133 -0.71 12.96 9.93
C GLU A 133 0.44 13.79 9.34
N GLU A 134 1.53 13.14 8.93
CA GLU A 134 2.77 13.82 8.58
C GLU A 134 3.16 13.74 7.09
N ARG A 135 2.59 12.80 6.31
CA ARG A 135 2.91 12.66 4.87
C ARG A 135 1.82 13.25 3.97
N THR A 136 1.20 14.33 4.43
CA THR A 136 0.10 14.99 3.73
C THR A 136 0.55 15.67 2.44
N ALA A 137 1.77 16.21 2.40
CA ALA A 137 2.34 16.82 1.20
C ALA A 137 2.54 15.79 0.07
N GLU A 138 3.05 14.61 0.42
CA GLU A 138 3.27 13.48 -0.48
C GLU A 138 1.95 12.95 -1.02
N HIS A 139 0.98 12.65 -0.14
CA HIS A 139 -0.34 12.21 -0.56
C HIS A 139 -1.06 13.25 -1.43
N GLY A 140 -1.00 14.53 -1.06
CA GLY A 140 -1.55 15.62 -1.86
C GLY A 140 -0.91 15.71 -3.25
N ARG A 141 0.41 15.54 -3.34
CA ARG A 141 1.12 15.52 -4.62
C ARG A 141 0.68 14.36 -5.51
N VAL A 142 0.55 13.15 -4.94
CA VAL A 142 0.07 11.97 -5.68
C VAL A 142 -1.33 12.20 -6.21
N LEU A 143 -2.27 12.67 -5.37
CA LEU A 143 -3.65 12.90 -5.78
C LEU A 143 -3.78 14.01 -6.83
N ARG A 144 -3.02 15.11 -6.73
CA ARG A 144 -2.98 16.13 -7.79
C ARG A 144 -2.43 15.57 -9.10
N SER A 145 -1.40 14.73 -9.05
CA SER A 145 -0.83 14.07 -10.24
C SER A 145 -1.86 13.16 -10.93
N LEU A 146 -2.64 12.42 -10.14
CA LEU A 146 -3.73 11.56 -10.63
C LEU A 146 -4.92 12.36 -11.18
N ALA A 147 -5.18 13.56 -10.64
CA ALA A 147 -6.22 14.44 -11.16
C ALA A 147 -5.89 14.95 -12.58
N ASP A 148 -4.61 15.05 -12.96
CA ASP A 148 -4.16 15.70 -14.19
C ASP A 148 -3.81 14.74 -15.34
N GLU A 149 -2.71 13.99 -15.27
CA GLU A 149 -2.26 13.13 -16.38
C GLU A 149 -1.85 11.70 -15.98
N SER A 150 -1.67 11.42 -14.68
CA SER A 150 -0.97 10.20 -14.22
C SER A 150 -1.78 8.90 -14.22
N MET A 151 -2.71 8.72 -15.15
CA MET A 151 -3.65 7.59 -15.22
C MET A 151 -3.55 6.83 -16.55
N PRO A 152 -3.60 5.48 -16.58
CA PRO A 152 -3.69 4.56 -15.43
C PRO A 152 -2.44 4.56 -14.54
N ALA A 153 -2.65 4.36 -13.24
CA ALA A 153 -1.57 4.37 -12.25
C ALA A 153 -1.38 3.02 -11.56
N LEU A 154 -0.14 2.70 -11.20
CA LEU A 154 0.19 1.64 -10.26
C LEU A 154 0.86 2.23 -9.02
N MET A 155 0.34 1.90 -7.83
CA MET A 155 0.94 2.29 -6.56
C MET A 155 1.59 1.08 -5.88
N HIS A 156 2.83 1.24 -5.42
CA HIS A 156 3.49 0.18 -4.65
C HIS A 156 4.42 0.70 -3.56
N CYS A 157 4.81 -0.24 -2.70
CA CYS A 157 5.92 -0.10 -1.76
C CYS A 157 6.70 -1.42 -1.79
N ALA A 158 7.31 -1.86 -0.69
CA ALA A 158 7.93 -3.19 -0.63
C ALA A 158 6.89 -4.32 -0.79
N ALA A 159 5.92 -4.39 0.13
CA ALA A 159 4.88 -5.42 0.16
C ALA A 159 3.59 -5.08 -0.59
N GLY A 160 3.41 -3.80 -0.94
CA GLY A 160 2.13 -3.31 -1.48
C GLY A 160 0.99 -3.28 -0.47
N LYS A 161 1.30 -3.39 0.83
CA LYS A 161 0.34 -3.59 1.92
C LYS A 161 0.14 -2.31 2.73
N ASP A 162 1.18 -1.80 3.38
CA ASP A 162 1.08 -0.67 4.32
C ASP A 162 1.05 0.68 3.60
N ARG A 163 2.21 1.23 3.23
CA ARG A 163 2.33 2.52 2.54
C ARG A 163 1.46 2.60 1.29
N ALA A 164 1.58 1.61 0.40
CA ALA A 164 0.72 1.54 -0.79
C ALA A 164 -0.76 1.35 -0.45
N GLY A 165 -1.11 0.50 0.53
CA GLY A 165 -2.51 0.30 0.89
C GLY A 165 -3.14 1.55 1.51
N LEU A 166 -2.36 2.31 2.28
CA LEU A 166 -2.79 3.56 2.88
C LEU A 166 -2.95 4.66 1.83
N SER A 167 -2.05 4.78 0.87
CA SER A 167 -2.21 5.73 -0.25
C SER A 167 -3.37 5.36 -1.18
N ILE A 168 -3.60 4.06 -1.40
CA ILE A 168 -4.81 3.57 -2.09
C ILE A 168 -6.05 3.96 -1.28
N ALA A 169 -6.08 3.73 0.04
CA ALA A 169 -7.20 4.11 0.90
C ALA A 169 -7.48 5.62 0.86
N VAL A 170 -6.44 6.46 0.94
CA VAL A 170 -6.56 7.93 0.82
C VAL A 170 -7.10 8.34 -0.55
N THR A 171 -6.68 7.66 -1.63
CA THR A 171 -7.23 7.88 -2.97
C THR A 171 -8.71 7.50 -3.04
N LEU A 172 -9.08 6.33 -2.50
CA LEU A 172 -10.47 5.86 -2.48
C LEU A 172 -11.37 6.75 -1.62
N LEU A 173 -10.86 7.30 -0.50
CA LEU A 173 -11.55 8.32 0.29
C LEU A 173 -11.81 9.59 -0.53
N ALA A 174 -10.83 10.06 -1.32
CA ALA A 174 -11.01 11.23 -2.20
C ALA A 174 -12.10 10.99 -3.26
N LEU A 175 -12.22 9.75 -3.73
CA LEU A 175 -13.25 9.32 -4.67
C LEU A 175 -14.63 9.12 -4.00
N GLY A 176 -14.72 9.11 -2.67
CA GLY A 176 -15.97 8.88 -1.94
C GLY A 176 -16.35 7.40 -1.85
N VAL A 177 -15.38 6.49 -1.92
CA VAL A 177 -15.60 5.05 -1.72
C VAL A 177 -15.94 4.77 -0.26
N GLU A 178 -16.86 3.83 -0.05
CA GLU A 178 -17.30 3.39 1.29
C GLU A 178 -16.12 2.82 2.10
N ARG A 179 -15.96 3.24 3.37
CA ARG A 179 -14.84 2.79 4.23
C ARG A 179 -14.76 1.26 4.33
N ASP A 180 -15.90 0.57 4.48
CA ASP A 180 -15.98 -0.89 4.51
C ASP A 180 -15.45 -1.56 3.22
N ALA A 181 -15.70 -0.94 2.06
CA ALA A 181 -15.19 -1.42 0.78
C ALA A 181 -13.67 -1.21 0.66
N ILE A 182 -13.15 -0.09 1.19
CA ILE A 182 -11.71 0.17 1.26
C ILE A 182 -11.03 -0.87 2.17
N GLU A 183 -11.61 -1.14 3.35
CA GLU A 183 -11.12 -2.16 4.28
C GLU A 183 -11.09 -3.55 3.64
N ALA A 184 -12.17 -3.93 2.94
CA ALA A 184 -12.24 -5.21 2.22
C ALA A 184 -11.15 -5.34 1.14
N ASP A 185 -10.87 -4.29 0.36
CA ASP A 185 -9.73 -4.31 -0.58
C ASP A 185 -8.37 -4.32 0.11
N TYR A 186 -8.24 -3.68 1.27
CA TYR A 186 -6.99 -3.70 2.02
C TYR A 186 -6.69 -5.11 2.55
N LEU A 187 -7.67 -5.78 3.16
CA LEU A 187 -7.55 -7.13 3.74
C LEU A 187 -7.24 -8.23 2.71
N LYS A 188 -7.61 -8.02 1.45
CA LYS A 188 -7.21 -8.83 0.30
C LYS A 188 -5.69 -9.09 0.26
N SER A 189 -4.86 -8.20 0.83
CA SER A 189 -3.39 -8.35 0.90
C SER A 189 -2.93 -9.54 1.77
N ASN A 190 -3.81 -10.10 2.60
CA ASN A 190 -3.50 -11.27 3.44
C ASN A 190 -3.46 -12.60 2.69
N ALA A 191 -3.96 -12.65 1.45
CA ALA A 191 -3.94 -13.88 0.66
C ALA A 191 -2.51 -14.39 0.48
N ALA A 192 -2.29 -15.70 0.61
CA ALA A 192 -0.95 -16.30 0.66
C ALA A 192 -0.06 -15.94 -0.57
N HIS A 193 -0.66 -15.86 -1.76
CA HIS A 193 0.02 -15.46 -2.99
C HIS A 193 0.42 -13.98 -3.01
N ARG A 194 -0.26 -13.13 -2.22
CA ARG A 194 -0.03 -11.68 -2.15
C ARG A 194 0.94 -11.26 -1.05
N ARG A 195 1.14 -12.07 -0.02
CA ARG A 195 2.03 -11.75 1.11
C ARG A 195 3.47 -11.52 0.65
N TYR A 196 4.14 -10.53 1.23
CA TYR A 196 5.56 -10.27 0.97
C TYR A 196 6.42 -11.50 1.32
N ARG A 197 7.40 -11.81 0.46
CA ARG A 197 8.37 -12.89 0.71
C ARG A 197 9.50 -12.35 1.56
N VAL A 198 9.43 -12.55 2.87
CA VAL A 198 10.51 -12.19 3.78
C VAL A 198 11.72 -13.07 3.47
N ARG A 199 12.78 -12.48 2.92
CA ARG A 199 14.10 -13.13 2.85
C ARG A 199 14.71 -13.09 4.24
N ARG A 200 14.79 -14.24 4.90
CA ARG A 200 15.50 -14.38 6.18
C ARG A 200 16.93 -14.83 5.94
N SER A 201 17.81 -14.47 6.88
CA SER A 201 19.20 -14.94 6.86
C SER A 201 19.23 -16.47 7.00
N GLU A 202 20.04 -17.14 6.17
CA GLU A 202 20.31 -18.58 6.30
C GLU A 202 20.96 -18.92 7.66
N ALA A 203 21.56 -17.94 8.34
CA ALA A 203 22.16 -18.08 9.66
C ALA A 203 21.14 -18.02 10.82
N ALA A 204 19.86 -17.73 10.55
CA ALA A 204 18.82 -17.66 11.57
C ALA A 204 18.31 -19.07 11.93
N VAL A 205 19.07 -19.80 12.75
CA VAL A 205 18.79 -21.20 13.14
C VAL A 205 17.39 -21.37 13.75
N ASP A 206 16.90 -20.36 14.48
CA ASP A 206 15.55 -20.33 15.08
C ASP A 206 14.59 -19.36 14.37
N GLY A 207 14.99 -18.80 13.22
CA GLY A 207 14.27 -17.71 12.55
C GLY A 207 12.85 -18.07 12.12
N TYR A 208 12.50 -19.36 12.01
CA TYR A 208 11.16 -19.86 11.67
C TYR A 208 10.44 -20.54 12.84
N ALA A 209 10.94 -20.43 14.06
CA ALA A 209 10.26 -20.94 15.24
C ALA A 209 8.82 -20.37 15.34
N PRO A 210 7.83 -21.15 15.81
CA PRO A 210 6.43 -20.72 15.89
C PRO A 210 6.25 -19.37 16.59
N GLU A 211 7.00 -19.13 17.66
CA GLU A 211 6.95 -17.89 18.41
C GLU A 211 7.53 -16.69 17.64
N VAL A 212 8.62 -16.88 16.89
CA VAL A 212 9.15 -15.83 16.00
C VAL A 212 8.11 -15.45 14.95
N MET A 213 7.43 -16.45 14.39
CA MET A 213 6.33 -16.22 13.43
C MET A 213 5.16 -15.48 14.07
N GLU A 214 4.79 -15.82 15.30
CA GLU A 214 3.72 -15.15 16.05
C GLU A 214 4.06 -13.68 16.33
N LEU A 215 5.25 -13.40 16.87
CA LEU A 215 5.74 -12.05 17.17
C LEU A 215 5.80 -11.16 15.92
N LEU A 216 6.13 -11.74 14.77
CA LEU A 216 6.26 -11.03 13.50
C LEU A 216 4.96 -10.93 12.71
N SER A 217 3.96 -11.78 13.00
CA SER A 217 2.68 -11.78 12.28
C SER A 217 2.04 -10.38 12.13
N PRO A 218 2.03 -9.50 13.16
CA PRO A 218 1.40 -8.19 13.02
C PRO A 218 2.11 -7.28 12.00
N LEU A 219 3.41 -7.47 11.79
CA LEU A 219 4.17 -6.70 10.81
C LEU A 219 3.84 -7.12 9.37
N PHE A 220 3.48 -8.38 9.15
CA PHE A 220 3.26 -8.95 7.82
C PHE A 220 1.79 -9.10 7.44
N ASP A 221 0.87 -9.14 8.41
CA ASP A 221 -0.56 -9.19 8.17
C ASP A 221 -1.13 -7.79 7.88
N ALA A 222 -2.14 -7.73 7.02
CA ALA A 222 -3.03 -6.58 6.90
C ALA A 222 -4.12 -6.73 7.97
N ARG A 223 -4.21 -5.80 8.91
CA ARG A 223 -5.22 -5.83 9.98
C ARG A 223 -6.07 -4.58 9.99
N VAL A 224 -7.38 -4.74 10.18
CA VAL A 224 -8.37 -3.65 10.08
C VAL A 224 -8.01 -2.50 11.02
N GLU A 225 -7.49 -2.83 12.21
CA GLU A 225 -7.14 -1.85 13.24
C GLU A 225 -6.09 -0.85 12.77
N TYR A 226 -5.24 -1.22 11.80
CA TYR A 226 -4.24 -0.32 11.24
C TYR A 226 -4.89 0.74 10.36
N LEU A 227 -5.82 0.33 9.49
CA LEU A 227 -6.53 1.25 8.62
C LEU A 227 -7.51 2.13 9.42
N ALA A 228 -8.20 1.52 10.39
CA ALA A 228 -9.05 2.24 11.34
C ALA A 228 -8.26 3.31 12.09
N ALA A 229 -7.04 3.01 12.58
CA ALA A 229 -6.19 4.02 13.23
C ALA A 229 -5.83 5.19 12.30
N GLY A 230 -5.62 4.93 11.01
CA GLY A 230 -5.43 5.98 10.01
C GLY A 230 -6.68 6.85 9.82
N PHE A 231 -7.86 6.24 9.67
CA PHE A 231 -9.12 6.96 9.56
C PHE A 231 -9.49 7.74 10.82
N ASP A 232 -9.27 7.17 12.00
CA ASP A 232 -9.46 7.86 13.28
C ASP A 232 -8.55 9.09 13.39
N SER A 233 -7.34 9.02 12.84
CA SER A 233 -6.41 10.16 12.84
C SER A 233 -6.92 11.29 11.95
N ILE A 234 -7.52 10.95 10.80
CA ILE A 234 -8.24 11.92 9.95
C ILE A 234 -9.34 12.62 10.76
N ASP A 235 -10.21 11.82 11.39
CA ASP A 235 -11.39 12.34 12.09
C ASP A 235 -10.99 13.17 13.32
N ARG A 236 -9.95 12.77 14.08
CA ARG A 236 -9.49 13.52 15.26
C ARG A 236 -8.80 14.84 14.90
N ARG A 237 -7.94 14.84 13.87
CA ARG A 237 -7.08 16.00 13.57
C ARG A 237 -7.75 17.02 12.65
N TRP A 238 -8.59 16.57 11.71
CA TRP A 238 -9.28 17.44 10.76
C TRP A 238 -10.81 17.47 10.94
N GLY A 239 -11.39 16.59 11.76
CA GLY A 239 -12.83 16.54 12.00
C GLY A 239 -13.63 15.82 10.91
N SER A 240 -13.10 15.70 9.70
CA SER A 240 -13.74 14.96 8.60
C SER A 240 -12.75 14.60 7.49
N THR A 241 -13.11 13.60 6.68
CA THR A 241 -12.40 13.28 5.43
C THR A 241 -12.31 14.50 4.50
N GLU A 242 -13.39 15.29 4.39
CA GLU A 242 -13.43 16.45 3.50
C GLU A 242 -12.38 17.51 3.90
N ALA A 243 -12.31 17.83 5.20
CA ALA A 243 -11.31 18.76 5.75
C ALA A 243 -9.88 18.19 5.65
N TYR A 244 -9.70 16.87 5.76
CA TYR A 244 -8.39 16.26 5.51
C TYR A 244 -7.96 16.43 4.05
N LEU A 245 -8.86 16.21 3.09
CA LEU A 245 -8.57 16.38 1.67
C LEU A 245 -8.25 17.85 1.33
N SER A 246 -9.02 18.81 1.85
CA SER A 246 -8.79 20.23 1.57
C SER A 246 -7.59 20.79 2.35
N ASP A 247 -7.61 20.68 3.67
CA ASP A 247 -6.69 21.42 4.54
C ASP A 247 -5.44 20.62 4.84
N GLY A 248 -5.58 19.29 4.96
CA GLY A 248 -4.45 18.38 5.14
C GLY A 248 -3.66 18.19 3.86
N LEU A 249 -4.32 17.71 2.79
CA LEU A 249 -3.67 17.34 1.53
C LEU A 249 -3.54 18.52 0.54
N GLY A 250 -4.22 19.63 0.78
CA GLY A 250 -4.21 20.77 -0.12
C GLY A 250 -4.91 20.49 -1.45
N LEU A 251 -5.96 19.66 -1.47
CA LEU A 251 -6.75 19.42 -2.67
C LEU A 251 -7.86 20.46 -2.80
N THR A 252 -7.86 21.15 -3.93
CA THR A 252 -8.93 22.08 -4.26
C THR A 252 -10.19 21.32 -4.69
N ALA A 253 -11.36 21.97 -4.64
CA ALA A 253 -12.59 21.37 -5.17
C ALA A 253 -12.43 20.92 -6.65
N PRO A 254 -11.84 21.73 -7.56
CA PRO A 254 -11.55 21.28 -8.93
C PRO A 254 -10.66 20.05 -9.03
N ASP A 255 -9.68 19.86 -8.13
CA ASP A 255 -8.83 18.65 -8.14
C ASP A 255 -9.66 17.40 -7.82
N ARG A 256 -10.56 17.50 -6.84
CA ARG A 256 -11.42 16.39 -6.40
C ARG A 256 -12.48 16.05 -7.43
N ASP A 257 -13.04 17.04 -8.10
CA ASP A 257 -14.00 16.82 -9.19
C ASP A 257 -13.32 16.12 -10.36
N ARG A 258 -12.13 16.59 -10.78
CA ARG A 258 -11.32 15.90 -11.80
C ARG A 258 -10.97 14.46 -11.43
N LEU A 259 -10.59 14.20 -10.18
CA LEU A 259 -10.36 12.83 -9.71
C LEU A 259 -11.60 11.96 -9.89
N ARG A 260 -12.76 12.43 -9.43
CA ARG A 260 -14.01 11.68 -9.55
C ARG A 260 -14.41 11.45 -11.00
N ASP A 261 -14.30 12.45 -11.87
CA ASP A 261 -14.67 12.33 -13.29
C ASP A 261 -13.78 11.33 -14.04
N ARG A 262 -12.51 11.22 -13.66
CA ARG A 262 -11.57 10.30 -14.32
C ARG A 262 -11.69 8.87 -13.81
N PHE A 263 -11.91 8.70 -12.50
CA PHE A 263 -11.88 7.39 -11.85
C PHE A 263 -13.25 6.74 -11.72
N LEU A 264 -14.37 7.47 -11.76
CA LEU A 264 -15.69 6.91 -11.50
C LEU A 264 -16.49 6.68 -12.78
N ALA A 265 -17.35 5.66 -12.76
CA ALA A 265 -18.37 5.35 -13.77
C ALA A 265 -19.77 5.39 -13.17
#